data_AF-A0A9J6FMY0-F1
#
_entry.id   AF-A0A9J6FMY0-F1
#
_cell.length_a   1.000
_cell.length_b   1.000
_cell.length_c   1.000
_cell.angle_alpha   90.00
_cell.angle_beta   90.00
_cell.angle_gamma   90.00
#
_symmetry.space_group_name_H-M   'P 1'
#
loop_
_entity.id
_entity.type
_entity.pdbx_description
1 polymer ?
#
loop_
_entity_poly.entity_id
_entity_poly.type
_entity_poly.pdbx_seq_one_letter_code
_entity_poly.pdbx_strand_id
1 'polypeptide(L)' 'MKVFKRGPGTKDNPNLIPSHLEKRMIGCICEEDQTHINWMWLHRGDPKRCECGYWFKIVDAKPL' A
#
# COMPACT_ATOMS: atom_id res chain seq x y z
N MET A 1 -5.26 1.47 -14.07
CA MET A 1 -5.07 1.39 -12.60
C MET A 1 -5.01 -0.08 -12.20
N LYS A 2 -3.94 -0.56 -11.56
CA LYS A 2 -3.84 -1.97 -11.15
C LYS A 2 -4.34 -2.12 -9.71
N VAL A 3 -5.39 -2.90 -9.52
CA VAL A 3 -5.93 -3.23 -8.20
C VAL A 3 -5.10 -4.38 -7.62
N PHE A 4 -4.58 -4.20 -6.41
CA PHE A 4 -3.89 -5.25 -5.67
C PHE A 4 -4.85 -5.82 -4.63
N LYS A 5 -5.04 -7.14 -4.64
CA LYS A 5 -5.73 -7.81 -3.52
C LYS A 5 -4.86 -7.68 -2.28
N ARG A 6 -5.50 -7.30 -1.16
CA ARG A 6 -4.83 -7.17 0.14
C ARG A 6 -4.34 -8.54 0.60
N GLY A 7 -3.10 -8.61 1.08
CA GLY A 7 -2.55 -9.76 1.80
C GLY A 7 -2.85 -9.67 3.30
N PRO A 8 -2.08 -10.34 4.17
CA PRO A 8 -2.25 -10.27 5.62
C PRO A 8 -2.16 -8.84 6.18
N GLY A 9 -1.25 -8.03 5.61
CA GLY A 9 -1.11 -6.60 5.93
C GLY A 9 -0.84 -6.30 7.40
N THR A 10 -0.16 -7.21 8.11
CA THR A 10 0.33 -6.99 9.47
C THR A 10 1.64 -6.19 9.44
N LYS A 11 2.13 -5.74 10.60
CA LYS A 11 3.40 -5.01 10.67
C LYS A 11 4.58 -5.83 10.15
N ASP A 12 4.61 -7.12 10.47
CA ASP A 12 5.66 -8.07 10.06
C ASP A 12 5.45 -8.57 8.62
N ASN A 13 4.21 -8.59 8.14
CA ASN A 13 3.87 -9.00 6.78
C ASN A 13 2.99 -7.95 6.07
N PRO A 14 3.59 -6.79 5.70
CA PRO A 14 2.87 -5.69 5.09
C PRO A 14 2.49 -5.97 3.63
N ASN A 15 1.51 -5.24 3.12
CA ASN A 15 1.18 -5.25 1.69
C ASN A 15 2.31 -4.63 0.87
N LEU A 16 2.95 -5.42 0.01
CA LEU A 16 4.09 -4.99 -0.78
C LEU A 16 3.63 -4.26 -2.04
N ILE A 17 4.03 -2.99 -2.16
CA ILE A 17 3.67 -2.13 -3.27
C ILE A 17 4.92 -1.89 -4.14
N PRO A 18 4.94 -2.38 -5.39
CA PRO A 18 6.08 -2.16 -6.28
C PRO A 18 6.22 -0.68 -6.62
N SER A 19 7.42 -0.13 -6.71
CA SER A 19 7.68 1.24 -7.17
C SER A 19 9.07 1.32 -7.82
N HIS A 20 9.22 2.16 -8.84
CA HIS A 20 10.54 2.56 -9.37
C HIS A 20 11.05 3.86 -8.74
N LEU A 21 10.22 4.54 -7.95
CA LEU A 21 10.52 5.82 -7.32
C LEU A 21 10.53 5.70 -5.79
N GLU A 22 11.15 6.67 -5.13
CA GLU A 22 11.27 6.76 -3.67
C GLU A 22 9.94 6.91 -2.92
N LYS A 23 8.90 7.38 -3.61
CA LYS A 23 7.55 7.46 -3.05
C LYS A 23 6.50 7.08 -4.06
N ARG A 24 5.40 6.51 -3.58
CA ARG A 24 4.24 6.13 -4.40
C ARG A 24 2.96 6.46 -3.66
N MET A 25 2.05 7.14 -4.35
CA MET A 25 0.70 7.36 -3.86
C MET A 25 -0.10 6.07 -4.02
N ILE A 26 -0.80 5.68 -2.95
CA ILE A 26 -1.71 4.53 -2.96
C ILE A 26 -3.08 4.94 -2.45
N GLY A 27 -4.11 4.26 -2.94
CA GLY A 27 -5.47 4.35 -2.44
C GLY A 27 -5.85 3.07 -1.72
N CYS A 28 -6.31 3.17 -0.48
CA CYS A 28 -6.83 2.07 0.31
C CYS A 28 -8.34 2.19 0.43
N ILE A 29 -9.05 1.17 -0.05
CA ILE A 29 -10.48 0.95 0.21
C ILE A 29 -10.54 0.08 1.47
N CYS A 30 -10.77 0.69 2.62
CA CYS A 30 -10.71 0.06 3.94
C CYS A 30 -11.75 -1.05 4.11
N GLU A 31 -12.98 -0.77 3.68
CA GLU A 31 -14.16 -1.64 3.75
C GLU A 31 -14.72 -1.87 2.34
N GLU A 32 -15.36 -3.00 2.09
CA GLU A 32 -15.76 -3.42 0.73
C GLU A 32 -16.74 -2.46 0.04
N ASP A 33 -17.63 -1.87 0.83
CA ASP A 33 -18.70 -0.94 0.42
C ASP A 33 -18.33 0.54 0.62
N GLN A 34 -17.08 0.83 1.00
CA GLN A 34 -16.63 2.20 1.23
C GLN A 34 -16.69 3.03 -0.06
N THR A 35 -17.42 4.13 -0.02
CA THR A 35 -17.63 5.04 -1.16
C THR A 35 -16.52 6.08 -1.35
N HIS A 36 -15.52 6.08 -0.47
CA HIS A 36 -14.37 6.98 -0.52
C HIS A 36 -13.06 6.17 -0.41
N ILE A 37 -11.99 6.74 -0.95
CA ILE A 37 -10.67 6.12 -0.97
C ILE A 37 -9.76 6.85 0.00
N ASN A 38 -9.11 6.11 0.89
CA ASN A 38 -8.07 6.66 1.75
C ASN A 38 -6.74 6.72 0.99
N TRP A 39 -6.38 7.92 0.56
CA TRP A 39 -5.13 8.18 -0.16
C TRP A 39 -3.98 8.43 0.81
N MET A 40 -2.84 7.80 0.55
CA MET A 40 -1.62 8.11 1.30
C MET A 40 -0.36 7.97 0.46
N TRP A 41 0.64 8.78 0.80
CA TRP A 41 2.00 8.61 0.31
C TRP A 41 2.69 7.48 1.09
N LEU A 42 3.19 6.50 0.35
CA LEU A 42 4.20 5.58 0.85
C LEU A 42 5.56 6.11 0.45
N HIS A 43 6.50 6.07 1.39
CA HIS A 43 7.90 6.37 1.18
C HIS A 43 8.69 5.06 1.26
N ARG A 44 9.81 4.98 0.54
CA ARG A 44 10.74 3.86 0.64
C ARG A 44 11.32 3.79 2.06
N GLY A 45 11.56 2.57 2.55
CA GLY A 45 12.04 2.32 3.90
C GLY A 45 10.98 1.68 4.78
N ASP A 46 10.56 2.38 5.83
CA ASP A 46 9.65 1.85 6.83
C ASP A 46 8.22 1.67 6.30
N PRO A 47 7.53 0.59 6.72
CA PRO A 47 6.14 0.36 6.34
C PRO A 47 5.25 1.42 6.97
N LYS A 48 4.23 1.85 6.22
CA LYS A 48 3.22 2.79 6.69
C LYS A 48 1.90 2.08 6.97
N ARG A 49 1.25 2.47 8.06
CA ARG A 49 -0.09 1.99 8.44
C ARG A 49 -1.18 2.89 7.85
N CYS A 50 -2.24 2.28 7.34
CA CYS A 50 -3.51 2.94 7.01
C CYS A 50 -4.42 3.02 8.25
N GLU A 51 -5.46 3.84 8.20
CA GLU A 51 -6.44 4.01 9.29
C GLU A 51 -7.21 2.72 9.59
N CYS A 52 -7.46 1.88 8.59
CA CYS A 52 -8.02 0.53 8.79
C CYS A 52 -7.07 -0.45 9.49
N GLY A 53 -5.85 -0.04 9.79
CA GLY A 53 -4.89 -0.80 10.57
C GLY A 53 -3.92 -1.65 9.76
N TYR A 54 -4.16 -1.84 8.46
CA TYR A 54 -3.28 -2.59 7.58
C TYR A 54 -2.00 -1.81 7.23
N TRP A 55 -0.90 -2.55 7.08
CA TRP A 55 0.42 -2.03 6.77
C TRP A 55 0.77 -2.21 5.29
N PHE A 56 1.55 -1.26 4.76
CA PHE A 56 1.97 -1.21 3.38
C PHE A 56 3.44 -0.81 3.30
N LYS A 57 4.20 -1.43 2.39
CA LYS A 57 5.63 -1.17 2.21
C LYS A 57 5.99 -1.08 0.74
N ILE A 58 6.82 -0.11 0.37
CA ILE A 58 7.36 -0.03 -0.99
C ILE A 58 8.44 -1.10 -1.18
N VAL A 59 8.38 -1.77 -2.33
CA VAL A 59 9.42 -2.69 -2.84
C VAL A 59 9.83 -2.27 -4.25
N ASP A 60 11.03 -2.64 -4.67
CA ASP A 60 11.49 -2.36 -6.03
C ASP A 60 10.65 -3.12 -7.05
N ALA A 61 10.12 -2.37 -8.02
CA ALA A 61 9.46 -2.95 -9.17
C ALA A 61 10.48 -3.58 -10.11
N LYS A 62 10.13 -4.71 -10.73
CA LYS A 62 10.98 -5.37 -11.75
C LYS A 62 11.23 -4.39 -12.91
N PRO A 63 12.44 -4.34 -13.48
CA PRO A 63 12.72 -3.57 -14.69
C PRO A 63 11.71 -3.92 -15.79
N LEU A 64 11.29 -2.90 -16.55
CA LEU A 64 10.36 -3.05 -17.68
C LEU A 64 10.98 -3.88 -18.80
#